data_AF-A0A921B7Y5-F1
#
_entry.id   AF-A0A921B7Y5-F1
#
_cell.length_a   1.000
_cell.length_b   1.000
_cell.length_c   1.000
_cell.angle_alpha   90.00
_cell.angle_beta   90.00
_cell.angle_gamma   90.00
#
_symmetry.space_group_name_H-M   'P 1'
#
loop_
_entity.id
_entity.type
_entity.pdbx_description
1 polymer ?
#
loop_
_entity_poly.entity_id
_entity_poly.type
_entity_poly.pdbx_seq_one_letter_code
_entity_poly.pdbx_strand_id
1 'polypeptide(L)'
;MNKNDTLLKTLFVGITLCLVCSIIISLTAVGLRDQQKLLKQKDQQSKILSSAGLLTNQKNIEELFMAIEERVINLDTGEYADSLDPKSFDGKNFESEDYSKDPLTSVQLSSDTDISSLKRRENFIKIYFIKKTII
;
A
#
# COMPACT_ATOMS: atom_id res chain seq x y z
N MET A 1 14.33 -47.19 -21.95
CA MET A 1 14.31 -45.72 -22.10
C MET A 1 13.12 -45.38 -23.00
N ASN A 2 12.07 -44.78 -22.47
CA ASN A 2 10.87 -44.45 -23.24
C ASN A 2 11.19 -43.37 -24.29
N LYS A 3 10.63 -43.46 -25.51
CA LYS A 3 10.81 -42.48 -26.61
C LYS A 3 10.31 -41.04 -26.29
N ASN A 4 9.82 -40.83 -25.06
CA ASN A 4 9.25 -39.58 -24.58
C ASN A 4 10.25 -38.77 -23.74
N ASP A 5 11.31 -39.39 -23.21
CA ASP A 5 12.33 -38.74 -22.39
C ASP A 5 13.52 -38.30 -23.27
N THR A 6 13.24 -37.38 -24.21
CA THR A 6 14.27 -36.73 -25.03
C THR A 6 14.50 -35.33 -24.49
N LEU A 7 15.76 -34.94 -24.22
CA LEU A 7 16.11 -33.61 -23.69
C LEU A 7 15.43 -32.45 -24.42
N LEU A 8 15.28 -32.58 -25.74
CA LEU A 8 14.60 -31.60 -26.60
C LEU A 8 13.11 -31.43 -26.26
N LYS A 9 12.41 -32.53 -25.95
CA LYS A 9 10.99 -32.51 -25.56
C LYS A 9 10.80 -31.90 -24.18
N THR A 10 11.68 -32.21 -23.23
CA THR A 10 11.65 -31.61 -21.89
C THR A 10 11.87 -30.10 -21.95
N LEU A 11 12.83 -29.63 -22.76
CA LEU A 11 13.07 -28.20 -22.97
C LEU A 11 11.85 -27.52 -23.63
N PHE A 12 11.26 -28.15 -24.65
CA PHE A 12 10.09 -27.62 -25.35
C PHE A 12 8.87 -27.48 -24.42
N VAL A 13 8.60 -28.48 -23.57
CA VAL A 13 7.52 -28.42 -22.57
C VAL A 13 7.78 -27.32 -21.56
N GLY A 14 9.02 -27.18 -21.08
CA GLY A 14 9.41 -26.11 -20.14
C GLY A 14 9.15 -24.72 -20.73
N ILE A 15 9.62 -24.46 -21.95
CA ILE A 15 9.41 -23.17 -22.63
C ILE A 15 7.91 -22.90 -22.84
N THR A 16 7.15 -23.91 -23.26
CA THR A 16 5.71 -23.77 -23.48
C THR A 16 4.98 -23.43 -22.18
N LEU A 17 5.29 -24.12 -21.09
CA LEU A 17 4.70 -23.85 -19.78
C LEU A 17 5.05 -22.44 -19.30
N CYS A 18 6.32 -22.03 -19.40
CA CYS A 18 6.75 -20.68 -19.04
C CYS A 18 6.03 -19.59 -19.85
N LEU A 19 5.82 -19.82 -21.15
CA LEU A 19 5.15 -18.87 -22.04
C LEU A 19 3.66 -18.78 -21.73
N VAL A 20 2.98 -19.89 -21.49
CA VAL A 20 1.56 -19.90 -21.12
C VAL A 20 1.35 -19.24 -19.75
N CYS A 21 2.16 -19.58 -18.75
CA CYS A 21 2.05 -19.02 -17.41
C CYS A 21 2.32 -17.51 -17.39
N SER A 22 3.29 -17.00 -18.15
CA SER A 22 3.60 -15.57 -18.18
C SER A 22 2.47 -14.73 -18.79
N ILE A 23 1.83 -15.23 -19.85
CA ILE A 23 0.68 -14.57 -20.47
C ILE A 23 -0.49 -14.47 -19.48
N ILE A 24 -0.84 -15.58 -18.81
CA ILE A 24 -1.96 -15.61 -17.86
C ILE A 24 -1.73 -14.65 -16.68
N ILE A 25 -0.53 -14.67 -16.09
CA ILE A 25 -0.19 -13.79 -14.95
C ILE A 25 -0.19 -12.32 -15.38
N SER A 26 0.37 -12.01 -16.56
CA SER A 26 0.41 -10.63 -17.05
C SER A 26 -0.99 -10.05 -17.32
N LEU A 27 -1.90 -10.85 -17.87
CA LEU A 27 -3.26 -10.38 -18.16
C LEU A 27 -4.06 -10.10 -16.89
N THR A 28 -3.98 -10.99 -15.90
CA THR A 28 -4.71 -10.82 -14.63
C THR A 28 -4.19 -9.62 -13.84
N ALA A 29 -2.87 -9.43 -13.79
CA ALA A 29 -2.25 -8.34 -13.03
C ALA A 29 -2.61 -6.94 -13.55
N VAL A 30 -2.74 -6.77 -14.87
CA VAL A 30 -3.04 -5.46 -15.47
C VAL A 30 -4.55 -5.19 -15.50
N GLY A 31 -5.37 -6.19 -15.84
CA GLY A 31 -6.82 -6.01 -16.01
C GLY A 31 -7.56 -5.64 -14.72
N LEU A 32 -7.13 -6.17 -13.57
CA LEU A 32 -7.77 -5.91 -12.28
C LEU A 32 -7.13 -4.77 -11.50
N ARG A 33 -5.98 -4.24 -11.95
CA ARG A 33 -5.17 -3.32 -11.14
C ARG A 33 -5.92 -2.06 -10.73
N ASP A 34 -6.68 -1.48 -11.65
CA ASP A 34 -7.35 -0.21 -11.40
C ASP A 34 -8.59 -0.38 -10.52
N GLN A 35 -9.33 -1.47 -10.69
CA GLN A 35 -10.43 -1.81 -9.77
C GLN A 35 -9.90 -2.11 -8.35
N GLN A 36 -8.77 -2.82 -8.25
CA GLN A 36 -8.12 -3.08 -6.96
C GLN A 36 -7.67 -1.79 -6.26
N LYS A 37 -7.15 -0.80 -6.99
CA LYS A 37 -6.79 0.50 -6.40
C LYS A 37 -8.00 1.22 -5.81
N LEU A 38 -9.10 1.31 -6.56
CA LEU A 38 -10.30 2.01 -6.11
C LEU A 38 -10.92 1.30 -4.89
N LEU A 39 -10.96 -0.03 -4.90
CA LEU A 39 -11.44 -0.81 -3.75
C LEU A 39 -10.51 -0.68 -2.54
N LYS A 40 -9.19 -0.69 -2.74
CA LYS A 40 -8.20 -0.46 -1.67
C LYS A 40 -8.41 0.90 -1.01
N GLN A 41 -8.62 1.96 -1.81
CA GLN A 41 -8.89 3.30 -1.28
C GLN A 41 -10.17 3.33 -0.43
N LYS A 42 -11.27 2.75 -0.93
CA LYS A 42 -12.53 2.68 -0.18
C LYS A 42 -12.41 1.86 1.11
N ASP A 43 -11.69 0.75 1.06
CA ASP A 43 -11.41 -0.10 2.23
C ASP A 43 -10.57 0.64 3.28
N GLN A 44 -9.53 1.38 2.86
CA GLN A 44 -8.74 2.24 3.75
C GLN A 44 -9.62 3.29 4.44
N GLN A 45 -10.43 4.03 3.67
CA GLN A 45 -11.35 5.04 4.22
C GLN A 45 -12.34 4.42 5.21
N SER A 46 -12.94 3.28 4.85
CA SER A 46 -13.86 2.53 5.72
C SER A 46 -13.19 2.12 7.03
N LYS A 47 -11.97 1.58 6.98
CA LYS A 47 -11.21 1.19 8.17
C LYS A 47 -10.88 2.38 9.06
N ILE A 48 -10.44 3.50 8.48
CA ILE A 48 -10.17 4.74 9.23
C ILE A 48 -11.45 5.23 9.94
N LEU A 49 -12.57 5.27 9.23
CA LEU A 49 -13.86 5.68 9.80
C LEU A 49 -14.36 4.70 10.87
N SER A 50 -14.11 3.40 10.68
CA SER A 50 -14.46 2.36 11.65
C SER A 50 -13.62 2.48 12.92
N SER A 51 -12.32 2.74 12.81
CA SER A 51 -11.45 3.02 13.96
C SER A 51 -11.84 4.30 14.69
N ALA A 52 -12.41 5.28 13.99
CA ALA A 52 -12.97 6.50 14.55
C ALA A 52 -14.40 6.34 15.13
N GLY A 53 -15.04 5.19 14.93
CA GLY A 53 -16.43 4.94 15.36
C GLY A 53 -17.50 5.70 14.54
N LEU A 54 -17.14 6.23 13.37
CA LEU A 54 -18.02 7.05 12.52
C LEU A 54 -18.75 6.26 11.43
N LEU A 55 -18.42 4.97 11.26
CA LEU A 55 -19.02 4.12 10.24
C LEU A 55 -20.51 3.88 10.56
N THR A 56 -21.40 4.52 9.80
CA THR A 56 -22.86 4.37 9.93
C THR A 56 -23.42 3.76 8.66
N ASN A 57 -24.24 2.71 8.78
CA ASN A 57 -24.81 1.96 7.64
C ASN A 57 -25.69 2.78 6.67
N GLN A 58 -25.94 4.06 6.95
CA GLN A 58 -26.86 4.92 6.20
C GLN A 58 -26.18 6.03 5.41
N LYS A 59 -24.88 6.28 5.61
CA LYS A 59 -24.15 7.38 4.96
C LYS A 59 -23.07 6.85 4.02
N ASN A 60 -22.81 7.57 2.95
CA ASN A 60 -21.73 7.22 2.02
C ASN A 60 -20.37 7.43 2.72
N ILE A 61 -19.48 6.43 2.60
CA ILE A 61 -18.11 6.44 3.16
C ILE A 61 -17.35 7.68 2.68
N GLU A 62 -17.52 8.06 1.42
CA GLU A 62 -16.84 9.21 0.81
C GLU A 62 -17.24 10.53 1.47
N GLU A 63 -18.52 10.68 1.83
CA GLU A 63 -19.05 11.87 2.52
C GLU A 63 -18.56 11.95 3.96
N LEU A 64 -18.57 10.80 4.67
CA LEU A 64 -18.05 10.71 6.03
C LEU A 64 -16.54 11.02 6.07
N PHE A 65 -15.80 10.61 5.05
CA PHE A 65 -14.37 10.87 4.95
C PHE A 65 -14.05 12.36 4.70
N MET A 66 -14.99 13.18 4.19
CA MET A 66 -14.79 14.63 4.08
C MET A 66 -14.64 15.32 5.44
N ALA A 67 -15.13 14.70 6.52
CA ALA A 67 -14.94 15.19 7.89
C ALA A 67 -13.55 14.85 8.47
N ILE A 68 -12.75 14.05 7.75
CA ILE A 68 -11.40 13.68 8.12
C ILE A 68 -10.40 14.68 7.55
N GLU A 69 -9.48 15.12 8.39
CA GLU A 69 -8.35 15.95 8.02
C GLU A 69 -7.08 15.11 8.02
N GLU A 70 -6.40 15.06 6.88
CA GLU A 70 -5.14 14.35 6.72
C GLU A 70 -3.98 15.30 7.02
N ARG A 71 -3.03 14.87 7.85
CA ARG A 71 -1.78 15.61 8.15
C ARG A 71 -0.60 14.66 8.09
N VAL A 72 0.59 15.20 7.86
CA VAL A 72 1.85 14.46 7.93
C VAL A 72 2.62 14.90 9.16
N ILE A 73 3.18 13.94 9.89
CA ILE A 73 4.07 14.22 11.02
C ILE A 73 5.43 13.57 10.79
N ASN A 74 6.46 14.17 11.37
CA ASN A 74 7.78 13.58 11.47
C ASN A 74 7.84 12.69 12.73
N LEU A 75 8.23 11.42 12.57
CA LEU A 75 8.31 10.44 13.65
C LEU A 75 9.52 10.64 14.57
N ASP A 76 10.56 11.34 14.13
CA ASP A 76 11.73 11.65 14.93
C ASP A 76 11.50 12.86 15.85
N THR A 77 10.80 13.90 15.36
CA THR A 77 10.53 15.12 16.14
C THR A 77 9.14 15.13 16.78
N GLY A 78 8.18 14.37 16.24
CA GLY A 78 6.77 14.43 16.63
C GLY A 78 6.02 15.66 16.12
N GLU A 79 6.65 16.50 15.30
CA GLU A 79 6.08 17.74 14.79
C GLU A 79 5.36 17.54 13.46
N TYR A 80 4.43 18.44 13.15
CA TYR A 80 3.76 18.48 11.84
C TYR A 80 4.75 18.85 10.74
N ALA A 81 4.75 18.05 9.68
CA ALA A 81 5.50 18.33 8.47
C ALA A 81 4.62 19.07 7.46
N ASP A 82 4.20 20.29 7.79
CA ASP A 82 3.25 21.10 7.00
C ASP A 82 3.74 21.42 5.58
N SER A 83 5.06 21.32 5.34
CA SER A 83 5.64 21.44 4.01
C SER A 83 5.32 20.28 3.08
N LEU A 84 4.81 19.17 3.61
CA LEU A 84 4.51 17.95 2.88
C LEU A 84 3.02 17.85 2.63
N ASP A 85 2.65 17.58 1.37
CA ASP A 85 1.25 17.31 1.04
C ASP A 85 0.90 15.87 1.48
N PRO A 86 -0.13 15.68 2.34
CA PRO A 86 -0.58 14.34 2.72
C PRO A 86 -1.09 13.53 1.53
N LYS A 87 -1.44 14.14 0.40
CA LYS A 87 -1.87 13.40 -0.79
C LYS A 87 -0.71 13.01 -1.69
N SER A 88 0.35 13.80 -1.72
CA SER A 88 1.48 13.59 -2.62
C SER A 88 2.81 14.02 -2.00
N PHE A 89 3.84 13.21 -2.18
CA PHE A 89 5.19 13.60 -1.85
C PHE A 89 6.15 13.05 -2.91
N ASP A 90 6.98 13.93 -3.45
CA ASP A 90 7.94 13.66 -4.52
C ASP A 90 7.33 12.99 -5.76
N GLY A 91 6.15 13.48 -6.19
CA GLY A 91 5.46 12.99 -7.39
C GLY A 91 4.80 11.62 -7.26
N LYS A 92 4.79 11.03 -6.06
CA LYS A 92 4.09 9.77 -5.74
C LYS A 92 3.00 10.00 -4.70
N ASN A 93 2.01 9.11 -4.67
CA ASN A 93 1.01 9.10 -3.61
C ASN A 93 1.69 8.84 -2.27
N PHE A 94 1.25 9.52 -1.21
CA PHE A 94 1.80 9.30 0.12
C PHE A 94 1.36 7.93 0.66
N GLU A 95 2.07 6.86 0.26
CA GLU A 95 1.89 5.48 0.71
C GLU A 95 3.10 5.07 1.57
N SER A 96 2.85 4.60 2.80
CA SER A 96 3.91 4.22 3.76
C SER A 96 4.92 3.20 3.20
N GLU A 97 4.48 2.34 2.28
CA GLU A 97 5.31 1.31 1.63
C GLU A 97 6.40 1.89 0.72
N ASP A 98 6.20 3.08 0.16
CA ASP A 98 7.18 3.72 -0.71
C ASP A 98 8.27 4.42 0.12
N TYR A 99 7.91 5.03 1.25
CA TYR A 99 8.86 5.73 2.14
C TYR A 99 9.70 4.79 2.99
N SER A 100 9.10 3.71 3.51
CA SER A 100 9.84 2.72 4.32
C SER A 100 10.98 2.03 3.54
N LYS A 101 10.90 2.00 2.20
CA LYS A 101 11.91 1.40 1.33
C LYS A 101 13.03 2.34 0.91
N ASP A 102 12.80 3.65 0.89
CA ASP A 102 13.79 4.63 0.43
C ASP A 102 14.76 5.02 1.56
N PRO A 103 16.08 4.85 1.40
CA PRO A 103 17.09 5.27 2.37
C PRO A 103 17.01 6.74 2.80
N LEU A 104 16.50 7.64 1.96
CA LEU A 104 16.42 9.07 2.25
C LEU A 104 15.23 9.45 3.13
N THR A 105 14.17 8.64 3.14
CA THR A 105 12.93 8.92 3.86
C THR A 105 12.61 7.89 4.95
N SER A 106 13.56 7.00 5.25
CA SER A 106 13.44 6.00 6.31
C SER A 106 14.77 5.75 7.04
N VAL A 107 14.68 5.21 8.26
CA VAL A 107 15.80 4.75 9.06
C VAL A 107 15.85 3.22 9.08
N GLN A 108 17.05 2.66 8.99
CA GLN A 108 17.27 1.23 9.19
C GLN A 108 17.22 0.90 10.69
N LEU A 109 16.42 -0.07 11.06
CA LEU A 109 16.31 -0.51 12.44
C LEU A 109 17.35 -1.60 12.72
N SER A 110 17.97 -1.53 13.90
CA SER A 110 18.78 -2.63 14.44
C SER A 110 17.87 -3.73 14.99
N SER A 111 18.39 -4.95 15.13
CA SER A 111 17.62 -6.09 15.65
C SER A 111 17.02 -5.83 17.05
N ASP A 112 17.71 -5.06 17.89
CA ASP A 112 17.25 -4.75 19.26
C ASP A 112 16.09 -3.73 19.26
N THR A 113 16.08 -2.84 18.26
CA THR A 113 15.03 -1.81 18.11
C THR A 113 13.85 -2.27 17.25
N ASP A 114 14.02 -3.36 16.49
CA ASP A 114 13.03 -3.86 15.54
C ASP A 114 12.08 -4.89 16.16
N ILE A 115 11.30 -4.46 17.15
CA ILE A 115 10.34 -5.32 17.88
C ILE A 115 9.27 -5.89 16.91
N SER A 116 8.97 -5.18 15.82
CA SER A 116 7.91 -5.52 14.88
C SER A 116 8.41 -6.08 13.54
N SER A 117 9.70 -6.43 13.43
CA SER A 117 10.30 -7.01 12.20
C SER A 117 10.11 -6.17 10.93
N LEU A 118 10.06 -4.85 11.07
CA LEU A 118 9.89 -3.89 9.98
C LEU A 118 11.16 -3.75 9.13
N LYS A 119 12.34 -4.01 9.70
CA LYS A 119 13.71 -3.79 9.16
C LYS A 119 14.04 -2.31 8.92
N ARG A 120 13.10 -1.54 8.40
CA ARG A 120 13.18 -0.10 8.17
C ARG A 120 11.89 0.55 8.64
N ARG A 121 12.01 1.78 9.13
CA ARG A 121 10.89 2.62 9.55
C ARG A 121 10.95 3.93 8.80
N GLU A 122 9.85 4.35 8.19
CA GLU A 122 9.71 5.67 7.60
C GLU A 122 9.94 6.80 8.62
N ASN A 123 10.33 7.98 8.13
CA ASN A 123 10.53 9.17 8.95
C ASN A 123 9.26 10.02 9.04
N PHE A 124 8.38 9.91 8.03
CA PHE A 124 7.15 10.68 7.94
C PHE A 124 5.96 9.74 7.86
N ILE A 125 4.92 10.01 8.64
CA ILE A 125 3.68 9.23 8.63
C ILE A 125 2.46 10.14 8.45
N LYS A 126 1.46 9.62 7.76
CA LYS A 126 0.15 10.26 7.62
C LYS A 126 -0.72 9.93 8.83
N ILE A 127 -1.32 10.96 9.40
CA ILE A 127 -2.29 10.84 10.49
C ILE A 127 -3.62 11.48 10.07
N TYR A 128 -4.68 10.99 10.70
CA TYR A 128 -6.06 11.34 10.38
C TYR A 128 -6.72 11.96 11.61
N PHE A 129 -7.18 13.20 11.48
CA PHE A 129 -7.93 13.90 12.51
C PHE A 129 -9.41 13.96 12.15
N ILE A 130 -10.27 13.83 13.16
CA ILE A 130 -11.69 14.09 12.99
C ILE A 130 -11.91 15.59 13.22
N LYS A 131 -12.45 16.30 12.23
CA LYS A 131 -12.90 17.69 12.47
C LYS A 131 -14.06 17.64 13.46
N LYS A 132 -13.84 18.19 14.66
CA LYS A 132 -14.82 18.28 15.74
C LYS A 132 -15.96 19.24 15.38
N THR A 133 -16.81 18.86 14.42
CA THR A 133 -18.05 19.57 14.09
C THR A 133 -19.06 18.61 13.46
N ILE A 134 -19.28 17.44 14.06
CA ILE A 134 -20.49 16.64 13.82
C ILE A 134 -20.83 15.95 15.14
N ILE A 135 -21.46 16.70 16.05
CA ILE A 135 -22.33 16.16 17.11
C ILE A 135 -23.56 17.06 17.14
#